data_AF-A0A8B8R0M5-F1
#
_entry.id   AF-A0A8B8R0M5-F1
#
_cell.length_a   1.000
_cell.length_b   1.000
_cell.length_c   1.000
_cell.angle_alpha   90.00
_cell.angle_beta   90.00
_cell.angle_gamma   90.00
#
_symmetry.space_group_name_H-M   'P 1'
#
loop_
_entity.id
_entity.type
_entity.pdbx_description
1 polymer ?
#
loop_
_entity_poly.entity_id
_entity_poly.type
_entity_poly.pdbx_seq_one_letter_code
_entity_poly.pdbx_strand_id
1 'polypeptide(L)'
;MPVLKAGLCCVTWISQETERFRSHLLTKLSKKDLFGDSIDEVVGICTEIFSTFLHSEYGGPGTLLVIPFIDMADTINERGLPGGPQAARTAVKWAQRHVDKDWKEWNGEDSS
;
A
#
# COMPACT_ATOMS: atom_id res chain seq x y z
N MET A 1 -24.06 -3.11 -18.54
CA MET A 1 -24.33 -2.82 -17.12
C MET A 1 -23.15 -3.35 -16.27
N PRO A 2 -22.13 -2.54 -15.92
CA PRO A 2 -20.90 -3.04 -15.28
C PRO A 2 -20.83 -2.85 -13.74
N VAL A 3 -21.82 -2.23 -13.12
CA VAL A 3 -21.74 -1.80 -11.70
C VAL A 3 -21.75 -2.98 -10.70
N LEU A 4 -22.22 -4.16 -11.10
CA LEU A 4 -22.38 -5.31 -10.20
C LEU A 4 -21.10 -6.17 -10.01
N LYS A 5 -20.08 -6.04 -10.87
CA LYS A 5 -18.76 -6.67 -10.62
C LYS A 5 -17.94 -5.93 -9.55
N ALA A 6 -18.28 -4.66 -9.25
CA ALA A 6 -17.39 -3.77 -8.49
C ALA A 6 -17.32 -4.03 -6.98
N GLY A 7 -18.37 -4.52 -6.32
CA GLY A 7 -18.43 -4.60 -4.85
C GLY A 7 -17.53 -5.68 -4.23
N LEU A 8 -17.86 -6.95 -4.45
CA LEU A 8 -17.12 -8.08 -3.86
C LEU A 8 -15.72 -8.24 -4.46
N CYS A 9 -15.58 -7.88 -5.74
CA CYS A 9 -14.36 -8.06 -6.51
C CYS A 9 -13.31 -6.98 -6.17
N CYS A 10 -13.74 -5.77 -5.81
CA CYS A 10 -12.85 -4.72 -5.28
C CYS A 10 -12.24 -5.12 -3.93
N VAL A 11 -13.04 -5.67 -3.01
CA VAL A 11 -12.52 -6.16 -1.71
C VAL A 11 -11.45 -7.24 -1.93
N THR A 12 -11.63 -8.15 -2.88
CA THR A 12 -10.61 -9.18 -3.20
C THR A 12 -9.36 -8.62 -3.88
N TRP A 13 -9.48 -7.54 -4.67
CA TRP A 13 -8.34 -6.86 -5.26
C TRP A 13 -7.54 -6.12 -4.18
N ILE A 14 -8.21 -5.36 -3.30
CA ILE A 14 -7.55 -4.63 -2.21
C ILE A 14 -6.77 -5.58 -1.31
N SER A 15 -7.34 -6.74 -0.94
CA SER A 15 -6.61 -7.73 -0.14
C SER A 15 -5.36 -8.27 -0.85
N GLN A 16 -5.45 -8.59 -2.14
CA GLN A 16 -4.30 -9.06 -2.92
C GLN A 16 -3.23 -7.97 -3.08
N GLU A 17 -3.64 -6.75 -3.37
CA GLU A 17 -2.75 -5.61 -3.58
C GLU A 17 -2.04 -5.21 -2.28
N THR A 18 -2.77 -5.23 -1.17
CA THR A 18 -2.23 -5.01 0.18
C THR A 18 -1.21 -6.08 0.56
N GLU A 19 -1.45 -7.35 0.23
CA GLU A 19 -0.48 -8.43 0.51
C GLU A 19 0.79 -8.30 -0.34
N ARG A 20 0.66 -7.94 -1.62
CA ARG A 20 1.81 -7.65 -2.48
C ARG A 20 2.62 -6.47 -1.96
N PHE A 21 1.95 -5.42 -1.49
CA PHE A 21 2.57 -4.27 -0.84
C PHE A 21 3.34 -4.69 0.43
N ARG A 22 2.69 -5.43 1.33
CA ARG A 22 3.29 -5.97 2.57
C ARG A 22 4.55 -6.77 2.27
N SER A 23 4.43 -7.76 1.37
CA SER A 23 5.52 -8.62 0.93
C SER A 23 6.69 -7.82 0.34
N HIS A 24 6.40 -6.78 -0.46
CA HIS A 24 7.41 -5.91 -1.03
C HIS A 24 8.14 -5.11 0.05
N LEU A 25 7.41 -4.49 0.98
CA LEU A 25 8.00 -3.73 2.08
C LEU A 25 8.89 -4.62 2.94
N LEU A 26 8.39 -5.77 3.39
CA LEU A 26 9.18 -6.71 4.19
C LEU A 26 10.48 -7.10 3.47
N THR A 27 10.39 -7.43 2.19
CA THR A 27 11.56 -7.78 1.36
C THR A 27 12.56 -6.63 1.19
N LYS A 28 12.10 -5.39 1.08
CA LYS A 28 12.96 -4.22 0.86
C LYS A 28 13.56 -3.69 2.15
N LEU A 29 12.79 -3.68 3.23
CA LEU A 29 13.20 -3.15 4.52
C LEU A 29 14.10 -4.13 5.29
N SER A 30 13.93 -5.45 5.11
CA SER A 30 14.80 -6.47 5.74
C SER A 30 16.25 -6.41 5.27
N LYS A 31 16.49 -5.80 4.11
CA LYS A 31 17.85 -5.56 3.58
C LYS A 31 18.55 -4.38 4.26
N LYS A 32 17.88 -3.70 5.18
CA LYS A 32 18.40 -2.54 5.92
C LYS A 32 18.53 -2.95 7.38
N ASP A 33 19.74 -2.83 7.91
CA ASP A 33 20.06 -3.08 9.34
C ASP A 33 19.37 -2.10 10.32
N LEU A 34 18.64 -1.11 9.78
CA LEU A 34 17.98 -0.06 10.54
C LEU A 34 16.81 -0.55 11.41
N PHE A 35 16.06 -1.56 10.94
CA PHE A 35 14.77 -1.90 11.55
C PHE A 35 14.87 -2.96 12.66
N GLY A 36 15.95 -3.75 12.67
CA GLY A 36 16.16 -4.83 13.66
C GLY A 36 14.91 -5.68 13.86
N ASP A 37 14.58 -5.93 15.14
CA ASP A 37 13.41 -6.71 15.55
C ASP A 37 12.08 -5.97 15.34
N SER A 38 12.10 -4.67 15.05
CA SER A 38 10.89 -3.84 14.82
C SER A 38 10.35 -3.92 13.38
N ILE A 39 10.98 -4.70 12.50
CA ILE A 39 10.61 -4.73 11.08
C ILE A 39 9.16 -5.14 10.84
N ASP A 40 8.68 -6.17 11.52
CA ASP A 40 7.30 -6.67 11.34
C ASP A 40 6.27 -5.63 11.80
N GLU A 41 6.57 -4.88 12.87
CA GLU A 41 5.70 -3.81 13.36
C GLU A 41 5.67 -2.63 12.39
N VAL A 42 6.82 -2.19 11.88
CA VAL A 42 6.92 -1.11 10.88
C VAL A 42 6.18 -1.48 9.59
N VAL A 43 6.36 -2.71 9.10
CA VAL A 43 5.63 -3.20 7.92
C VAL A 43 4.14 -3.31 8.22
N GLY A 44 3.76 -3.74 9.43
CA GLY A 44 2.37 -3.79 9.89
C GLY A 44 1.68 -2.43 9.81
N ILE A 45 2.29 -1.40 10.39
CA ILE A 45 1.79 -0.01 10.38
C ILE A 45 1.60 0.48 8.94
N CYS A 46 2.61 0.30 8.09
CA CYS A 46 2.51 0.71 6.69
C CYS A 46 1.38 -0.02 5.97
N THR A 47 1.22 -1.33 6.22
CA THR A 47 0.22 -2.17 5.57
C THR A 47 -1.20 -1.77 6.00
N GLU A 48 -1.41 -1.50 7.27
CA GLU A 48 -2.70 -1.08 7.81
C GLU A 48 -3.14 0.25 7.22
N ILE A 49 -2.29 1.29 7.27
CA ILE A 49 -2.59 2.61 6.72
C ILE A 49 -2.87 2.53 5.21
N PHE A 50 -2.06 1.77 4.48
CA PHE A 50 -2.26 1.59 3.04
C PHE A 50 -3.57 0.89 2.71
N SER A 51 -3.90 -0.18 3.44
CA SER A 51 -5.15 -0.92 3.26
C SER A 51 -6.37 -0.06 3.54
N THR A 52 -6.35 0.72 4.63
CA THR A 52 -7.39 1.69 4.96
C THR A 52 -7.59 2.68 3.81
N PHE A 53 -6.51 3.31 3.34
CA PHE A 53 -6.56 4.23 2.21
C PHE A 53 -7.20 3.60 0.97
N LEU A 54 -6.78 2.39 0.58
CA LEU A 54 -7.34 1.68 -0.58
C LEU A 54 -8.83 1.39 -0.42
N HIS A 55 -9.29 1.12 0.81
CA HIS A 55 -10.70 0.83 1.11
C HIS A 55 -11.58 2.07 1.17
N SER A 56 -11.10 3.18 1.70
CA SER A 56 -11.94 4.35 2.02
C SER A 56 -11.79 5.53 1.07
N GLU A 57 -10.63 5.69 0.43
CA GLU A 57 -10.27 6.95 -0.22
C GLU A 57 -9.76 6.79 -1.66
N TYR A 58 -9.13 5.65 -2.00
CA TYR A 58 -8.66 5.43 -3.35
C TYR A 58 -9.85 5.27 -4.33
N GLY A 59 -9.97 6.23 -5.25
CA GLY A 59 -11.06 6.31 -6.23
C GLY A 59 -10.71 5.74 -7.60
N GLY A 60 -9.58 5.05 -7.74
CA GLY A 60 -9.04 4.57 -9.01
C GLY A 60 -7.86 5.40 -9.53
N PRO A 61 -7.40 5.16 -10.77
CA PRO A 61 -6.11 5.65 -11.23
C PRO A 61 -6.03 7.18 -11.24
N GLY A 62 -4.90 7.72 -10.82
CA GLY A 62 -4.70 9.16 -10.67
C GLY A 62 -5.23 9.74 -9.35
N THR A 63 -5.77 8.92 -8.44
CA THR A 63 -6.26 9.37 -7.11
C THR A 63 -5.34 8.98 -5.95
N LEU A 64 -4.12 8.52 -6.23
CA LEU A 64 -3.14 8.21 -5.19
C LEU A 64 -2.79 9.48 -4.38
N LEU A 65 -3.07 9.46 -3.07
CA LEU A 65 -2.80 10.58 -2.18
C LEU A 65 -1.43 10.46 -1.53
N VAL A 66 -0.82 11.61 -1.21
CA VAL A 66 0.43 11.66 -0.45
C VAL A 66 0.22 11.45 1.05
N ILE A 67 -0.96 11.84 1.57
CA ILE A 67 -1.28 11.85 3.01
C ILE A 67 -1.04 10.49 3.70
N PRO A 68 -1.51 9.34 3.16
CA PRO A 68 -1.28 8.05 3.81
C PRO A 68 0.21 7.75 4.05
N PHE A 69 1.10 8.23 3.17
CA PHE A 69 2.53 8.00 3.32
C PHE A 69 3.19 8.93 4.33
N ILE A 70 2.63 10.12 4.55
CA ILE A 70 3.02 11.01 5.66
C ILE A 70 2.62 10.34 6.97
N ASP A 71 1.37 9.87 7.05
CA ASP A 71 0.84 9.19 8.24
C ASP A 71 1.65 7.93 8.59
N MET A 72 2.16 7.19 7.60
CA MET A 72 3.10 6.09 7.85
C MET A 72 4.37 6.57 8.57
N ALA A 73 5.01 7.63 8.10
CA ALA A 73 6.23 8.14 8.72
C ALA A 73 5.96 8.67 10.13
N ASP A 74 4.89 9.45 10.29
CA ASP A 74 4.52 10.07 11.57
C ASP A 74 4.14 8.99 12.58
N THR A 75 3.30 8.02 12.21
CA THR A 75 2.90 6.92 13.12
C THR A 75 4.12 6.10 13.58
N ILE A 76 5.06 5.80 12.68
CA ILE A 76 6.30 5.08 13.04
C ILE A 76 7.13 5.93 14.03
N ASN A 77 7.32 7.22 13.74
CA ASN A 77 8.13 8.11 14.57
C ASN A 77 7.50 8.35 15.96
N GLU A 78 6.18 8.55 16.01
CA GLU A 78 5.43 8.78 17.25
C GLU A 78 5.46 7.55 18.17
N ARG A 79 5.52 6.34 17.59
CA ARG A 79 5.70 5.09 18.34
C ARG A 79 7.16 4.83 18.73
N GLY A 80 8.09 5.71 18.37
CA GLY A 80 9.52 5.55 18.64
C GLY A 80 10.18 4.43 17.83
N LEU A 81 9.55 4.00 16.75
CA LEU A 81 10.06 2.94 15.88
C LEU A 81 11.08 3.50 14.86
N PRO A 82 12.05 2.69 14.43
CA PRO A 82 13.09 3.15 13.54
C PRO A 82 12.59 3.33 12.10
N GLY A 83 13.16 4.30 11.40
CA GLY A 83 13.15 4.35 9.94
C GLY A 83 11.83 4.76 9.27
N GLY A 84 10.99 5.56 9.95
CA GLY A 84 9.73 6.09 9.39
C GLY A 84 9.87 6.68 7.98
N PRO A 85 10.78 7.65 7.75
CA PRO A 85 11.00 8.22 6.42
C PRO A 85 11.41 7.18 5.35
N GLN A 86 12.18 6.16 5.73
CA GLN A 86 12.66 5.11 4.84
C GLN A 86 11.53 4.15 4.47
N ALA A 87 10.68 3.80 5.44
CA ALA A 87 9.49 2.97 5.22
C ALA A 87 8.50 3.69 4.29
N ALA A 88 8.11 4.93 4.62
CA ALA A 88 7.23 5.75 3.81
C ALA A 88 7.75 5.95 2.37
N ARG A 89 9.04 6.26 2.19
CA ARG A 89 9.63 6.40 0.85
C ARG A 89 9.60 5.10 0.05
N THR A 90 9.78 3.96 0.71
CA THR A 90 9.71 2.65 0.04
C THR A 90 8.27 2.34 -0.37
N ALA A 91 7.30 2.68 0.49
CA ALA A 91 5.88 2.54 0.24
C ALA A 91 5.42 3.39 -0.95
N VAL A 92 5.71 4.70 -0.97
CA VAL A 92 5.37 5.62 -2.08
C VAL A 92 5.89 5.09 -3.41
N LYS A 93 7.16 4.67 -3.44
CA LYS A 93 7.81 4.16 -4.66
C LYS A 93 7.18 2.87 -5.17
N TRP A 94 6.62 2.05 -4.30
CA TRP A 94 5.87 0.87 -4.72
C TRP A 94 4.52 1.30 -5.26
N ALA A 95 3.75 2.08 -4.49
CA ALA A 95 2.40 2.48 -4.87
C ALA A 95 2.35 3.19 -6.22
N GLN A 96 3.27 4.13 -6.47
CA GLN A 96 3.39 4.84 -7.74
C GLN A 96 3.65 3.93 -8.95
N ARG A 97 4.23 2.75 -8.76
CA ARG A 97 4.56 1.81 -9.85
C ARG A 97 3.48 0.76 -10.10
N HIS A 98 2.66 0.48 -9.09
CA HIS A 98 1.79 -0.70 -9.07
C HIS A 98 0.32 -0.33 -9.01
N VAL A 99 -0.12 0.47 -8.04
CA VAL A 99 -1.54 0.64 -7.71
C VAL A 99 -2.41 1.05 -8.92
N ASP A 100 -2.04 2.12 -9.61
CA ASP A 100 -2.78 2.60 -10.78
C ASP A 100 -2.73 1.61 -11.95
N LYS A 101 -1.60 0.92 -12.11
CA LYS A 101 -1.38 -0.04 -13.19
C LYS A 101 -2.19 -1.31 -12.95
N ASP A 102 -2.04 -1.92 -11.77
CA ASP A 102 -2.69 -3.15 -11.37
C ASP A 102 -4.21 -2.94 -11.27
N TRP A 103 -4.69 -1.74 -10.89
CA TRP A 103 -6.11 -1.39 -10.97
C TRP A 103 -6.64 -1.36 -12.40
N LYS A 104 -5.88 -0.81 -13.35
CA LYS A 104 -6.27 -0.75 -14.77
C LYS A 104 -6.30 -2.14 -15.38
N GLU A 105 -5.30 -2.97 -15.10
CA GLU A 105 -5.26 -4.37 -15.56
C GLU A 105 -6.43 -5.18 -14.97
N TRP A 106 -6.77 -4.96 -13.70
CA TRP A 106 -7.88 -5.64 -13.06
C TRP A 106 -9.27 -5.22 -13.57
N ASN A 107 -9.48 -3.92 -13.85
CA ASN A 107 -10.74 -3.42 -14.42
C ASN A 107 -10.83 -3.54 -15.94
N GLY A 108 -9.72 -3.87 -16.60
CA GLY A 108 -9.59 -3.92 -18.04
C GLY A 108 -9.62 -5.33 -18.58
N GLU A 109 -10.81 -5.89 -18.77
CA GLU A 109 -11.05 -6.87 -19.84
C GLU A 109 -12.37 -6.52 -20.54
N ASP A 110 -12.24 -5.91 -21.73
CA ASP A 110 -13.06 -6.12 -22.94
C ASP A 110 -12.55 -5.17 -24.05
N SER A 111 -11.36 -5.43 -24.59
CA SER A 111 -10.98 -4.87 -25.90
C SER A 111 -9.95 -5.74 -26.61
N SER A 112 -10.39 -6.91 -27.09
CA SER A 112 -10.13 -7.44 -28.45
C SER A 112 -10.95 -8.70 -28.68
#